data_AF-A0A812VZA4-F1
#
_entry.id   AF-A0A812VZA4-F1
#
_cell.length_a   1.000
_cell.length_b   1.000
_cell.length_c   1.000
_cell.angle_alpha   90.00
_cell.angle_beta   90.00
_cell.angle_gamma   90.00
#
_symmetry.space_group_name_H-M   'P 1'
#
loop_
_entity.id
_entity.type
_entity.pdbx_description
1 polymer ?
#
loop_
_entity_poly.entity_id
_entity_poly.type
_entity_poly.pdbx_seq_one_letter_code
_entity_poly.pdbx_strand_id
1 'polypeptide(L)'
;MSGLAELDWPSVFEYEKQWLTPSKGQKACPVQPHCDGRLQIADVSFGRGLVVSSAVAQGELLVVCQALVLAPQAELQAAALEKLKTCSEEEYKNFMCLQGGADELQQASALDRDLRNWIGNLPRLKRSRKVDAKRVQKVLLANSLSKDTILESGAADRHPEFGCWLLPSLINHSCQPNVAEQFLGDLLLLRASKPMVAGEELLMSYASTLQPRHLRQKYLNETFNFTCSCPRCKLEASLLDVKKVQGALEQLDSLTAEKKTLPELVEHLEGLAKHCRQVVADALISSAGLVEPEPVQRLLTASFLPVFMGLAFARKRMGGRVQVLEVYSACTDLLAAVHHGSMYHVHWTLETALQAHLQGDANAPQMRTEAWQCCLTFAAPDRQVCEALAAKAGWPKEMLDAVPSSVTAIQKADLDSSTRWKYCVENEKTFVTVNIMLPEGIEPTDVNIDLAPEKVCVASAGYPDLVIDLPVPVRATDAMPAKYKRSGRKFVLQLPTS
;
A
#
# COMPACT_ATOMS: atom_id res chain seq x y z
N MET A 1 21.40 41.66 -2.38
CA MET A 1 21.46 40.25 -2.82
C MET A 1 21.03 39.38 -1.65
N SER A 2 19.71 39.22 -1.50
CA SER A 2 19.06 38.42 -0.45
C SER A 2 17.65 38.17 -0.96
N GLY A 3 17.50 37.13 -1.79
CA GLY A 3 16.29 36.89 -2.57
C GLY A 3 16.17 35.44 -3.04
N LEU A 4 16.74 34.52 -2.27
CA LEU A 4 16.55 33.07 -2.40
C LEU A 4 16.28 32.53 -0.99
N ALA A 5 15.25 33.08 -0.34
CA ALA A 5 14.64 32.38 0.78
C ALA A 5 13.99 31.12 0.17
N GLU A 6 14.75 30.03 0.27
CA GLU A 6 14.33 28.65 0.30
C GLU A 6 12.82 28.56 0.58
N LEU A 7 12.04 28.18 -0.44
CA LEU A 7 10.84 27.41 -0.19
C LEU A 7 11.32 26.06 0.32
N ASP A 8 11.73 26.05 1.59
CA ASP A 8 11.97 24.87 2.40
C ASP A 8 10.63 24.15 2.40
N TRP A 9 10.47 23.20 1.47
CA TRP A 9 9.27 22.39 1.41
C TRP A 9 9.28 21.62 2.73
N PRO A 10 8.30 21.85 3.61
CA PRO A 10 8.09 20.95 4.72
C PRO A 10 7.65 19.67 4.02
N SER A 11 8.61 18.79 3.81
CA SER A 11 8.41 17.50 3.19
C SER A 11 7.24 16.81 3.93
N VAL A 12 6.59 15.78 3.38
CA VAL A 12 5.50 15.04 4.08
C VAL A 12 5.87 14.69 5.56
N PHE A 13 7.16 14.74 5.89
CA PHE A 13 7.82 14.67 7.18
C PHE A 13 7.56 15.83 8.16
N GLU A 14 7.39 17.08 7.73
CA GLU A 14 7.02 18.20 8.60
C GLU A 14 5.53 18.13 8.98
N TYR A 15 4.69 17.52 8.14
CA TYR A 15 3.30 17.18 8.46
C TYR A 15 3.24 16.17 9.62
N GLU A 16 4.02 15.09 9.55
CA GLU A 16 4.08 14.12 10.63
C GLU A 16 4.86 14.63 11.84
N LYS A 17 5.91 15.46 11.70
CA LYS A 17 6.66 16.03 12.85
C LYS A 17 5.76 16.79 13.82
N GLN A 18 4.75 17.49 13.32
CA GLN A 18 3.76 18.22 14.13
C GLN A 18 2.72 17.32 14.82
N TRP A 19 2.53 16.08 14.34
CA TRP A 19 1.76 15.02 15.03
C TRP A 19 2.63 14.09 15.88
N LEU A 20 3.94 14.00 15.57
CA LEU A 20 4.98 13.22 16.26
C LEU A 20 5.52 13.93 17.51
N THR A 21 5.35 15.26 17.62
CA THR A 21 5.76 16.01 18.81
C THR A 21 4.54 16.49 19.59
N PRO A 22 4.33 16.01 20.83
CA PRO A 22 3.52 16.79 21.76
C PRO A 22 4.24 18.13 21.89
N SER A 23 3.64 19.21 21.38
CA SER A 23 4.04 20.54 21.80
C SER A 23 4.03 20.54 23.34
N LYS A 24 5.08 21.04 24.01
CA LYS A 24 5.19 20.99 25.47
C LYS A 24 3.87 21.48 26.10
N GLY A 25 3.06 20.56 26.62
CA GLY A 25 1.73 20.86 27.18
C GLY A 25 0.50 20.32 26.41
N GLN A 26 0.61 19.72 25.22
CA GLN A 26 -0.51 19.05 24.55
C GLN A 26 -0.76 17.64 25.11
N LYS A 27 -2.04 17.30 25.32
CA LYS A 27 -2.49 15.95 25.72
C LYS A 27 -2.08 14.94 24.64
N ALA A 28 -1.73 13.72 25.06
CA ALA A 28 -1.38 12.60 24.19
C ALA A 28 -2.39 12.44 23.02
N CYS A 29 -1.90 12.00 21.86
CA CYS A 29 -2.74 11.67 20.71
C CYS A 29 -3.91 10.77 21.17
N PRO A 30 -5.18 11.12 20.88
CA PRO A 30 -6.34 10.43 21.43
C PRO A 30 -6.55 9.02 20.83
N VAL A 31 -5.78 8.64 19.81
CA VAL A 31 -5.91 7.35 19.12
C VAL A 31 -5.37 6.24 20.00
N GLN A 32 -6.27 5.38 20.48
CA GLN A 32 -5.93 4.21 21.28
C GLN A 32 -5.43 3.06 20.38
N PRO A 33 -4.55 2.18 20.90
CA PRO A 33 -4.24 0.92 20.25
C PRO A 33 -5.50 0.17 19.80
N HIS A 34 -5.43 -0.40 18.61
CA HIS A 34 -6.55 -1.07 17.97
C HIS A 34 -6.05 -2.26 17.15
N CYS A 35 -6.80 -3.34 17.18
CA CYS A 35 -6.64 -4.45 16.27
C CYS A 35 -8.04 -4.89 15.84
N ASP A 36 -8.26 -5.01 14.54
CA ASP A 36 -9.51 -5.51 14.01
C ASP A 36 -9.73 -6.98 14.42
N GLY A 37 -10.93 -7.30 14.92
CA GLY A 37 -11.26 -8.63 15.43
C GLY A 37 -11.27 -9.73 14.37
N ARG A 38 -11.18 -9.38 13.09
CA ARG A 38 -11.03 -10.32 11.96
C ARG A 38 -9.58 -10.73 11.75
N LEU A 39 -8.60 -10.10 12.38
CA LEU A 39 -7.20 -10.47 12.23
C LEU A 39 -6.85 -11.67 13.10
N GLN A 40 -6.03 -12.57 12.56
CA GLN A 40 -5.51 -13.74 13.27
C GLN A 40 -4.06 -13.99 12.89
N ILE A 41 -3.26 -14.50 13.83
CA ILE A 41 -1.94 -15.03 13.49
C ILE A 41 -2.11 -16.43 12.89
N ALA A 42 -1.56 -16.65 11.71
CA ALA A 42 -1.56 -17.93 11.04
C ALA A 42 -0.15 -18.31 10.56
N ASP A 43 0.07 -19.61 10.40
CA ASP A 43 1.22 -20.10 9.65
C ASP A 43 0.93 -19.92 8.15
N VAL A 44 1.87 -19.32 7.44
CA VAL A 44 1.77 -18.91 6.04
C VAL A 44 2.99 -19.43 5.27
N SER A 45 3.02 -19.21 3.95
CA SER A 45 4.10 -19.70 3.09
C SER A 45 5.51 -19.28 3.55
N PHE A 46 5.61 -18.14 4.24
CA PHE A 46 6.86 -17.59 4.78
C PHE A 46 6.77 -17.42 6.30
N GLY A 47 6.67 -18.52 7.04
CA GLY A 47 6.66 -18.50 8.50
C GLY A 47 5.28 -18.16 9.05
N ARG A 48 5.17 -17.04 9.78
CA ARG A 48 3.89 -16.57 10.36
C ARG A 48 3.50 -15.25 9.72
N GLY A 49 2.19 -15.04 9.62
CA GLY A 49 1.58 -13.84 9.05
C GLY A 49 0.35 -13.44 9.83
N LEU A 50 -0.13 -12.22 9.57
CA LEU A 50 -1.48 -11.82 9.94
C LEU A 50 -2.42 -12.12 8.77
N VAL A 51 -3.51 -12.82 9.02
CA VAL A 51 -4.53 -13.14 8.01
C VAL A 51 -5.88 -12.58 8.42
N VAL A 52 -6.71 -12.23 7.44
CA VAL A 52 -8.11 -11.84 7.69
C VAL A 52 -9.00 -13.07 7.76
N SER A 53 -9.91 -13.14 8.74
CA SER A 53 -10.86 -14.24 8.90
C SER A 53 -12.18 -14.03 8.14
N SER A 54 -12.43 -12.80 7.67
CA SER A 54 -13.57 -12.44 6.83
C SER A 54 -13.21 -11.25 5.93
N ALA A 55 -14.12 -10.86 5.03
CA ALA A 55 -13.86 -9.82 4.06
C ALA A 55 -13.54 -8.47 4.74
N VAL A 56 -12.60 -7.74 4.14
CA VAL A 56 -12.18 -6.39 4.53
C VAL A 56 -12.30 -5.48 3.31
N ALA A 57 -13.01 -4.36 3.45
CA ALA A 57 -13.07 -3.36 2.41
C ALA A 57 -11.80 -2.49 2.39
N GLN A 58 -11.52 -1.92 1.22
CA GLN A 58 -10.46 -0.93 1.06
C GLN A 58 -10.67 0.28 1.98
N GLY A 59 -9.60 0.79 2.58
CA GLY A 59 -9.60 1.93 3.49
C GLY A 59 -9.91 1.61 4.96
N GLU A 60 -10.41 0.40 5.24
CA GLU A 60 -10.70 -0.02 6.62
C GLU A 60 -9.43 0.01 7.48
N LEU A 61 -9.57 0.54 8.70
CA LEU A 61 -8.51 0.56 9.70
C LEU A 61 -8.39 -0.83 10.32
N LEU A 62 -7.20 -1.42 10.23
CA LEU A 62 -6.94 -2.80 10.66
C LEU A 62 -6.13 -2.85 11.94
N VAL A 63 -5.11 -2.00 12.05
CA VAL A 63 -4.19 -1.98 13.19
C VAL A 63 -3.86 -0.54 13.54
N VAL A 64 -3.87 -0.24 14.84
CA VAL A 64 -3.17 0.87 15.46
C VAL A 64 -2.26 0.25 16.51
N CYS A 65 -0.97 0.25 16.26
CA CYS A 65 0.02 -0.36 17.15
C CYS A 65 0.97 0.71 17.66
N GLN A 66 1.20 0.74 18.97
CA GLN A 66 2.26 1.57 19.54
C GLN A 66 3.61 0.85 19.47
N ALA A 67 4.68 1.58 19.17
CA ALA A 67 6.02 1.02 19.13
C ALA A 67 6.41 0.53 20.52
N LEU A 68 7.06 -0.63 20.58
CA LEU A 68 7.78 -1.04 21.79
C LEU A 68 8.93 -0.06 22.04
N VAL A 69 9.65 0.28 20.97
CA VAL A 69 10.78 1.21 20.96
C VAL A 69 10.80 1.97 19.64
N LEU A 70 11.13 3.25 19.69
CA LEU A 70 11.41 4.14 18.55
C LEU A 70 12.64 4.98 18.92
N ALA A 71 13.67 4.96 18.09
CA ALA A 71 14.92 5.68 18.32
C ALA A 71 15.74 5.83 17.03
N PRO A 72 16.73 6.74 16.98
CA PRO A 72 17.73 6.75 15.91
C PRO A 72 18.39 5.38 15.74
N GLN A 73 18.72 5.00 14.50
CA GLN A 73 19.26 3.66 14.19
C GLN A 73 20.46 3.26 15.09
N ALA A 74 21.37 4.19 15.37
CA ALA A 74 22.55 3.94 16.20
C ALA A 74 22.22 3.68 17.68
N GLU A 75 21.08 4.17 18.17
CA GLU A 75 20.65 4.08 19.58
C GLU A 75 19.58 3.00 19.81
N LEU A 76 18.98 2.48 18.74
CA LEU A 76 17.83 1.57 18.79
C LEU A 76 18.05 0.35 19.68
N GLN A 77 19.22 -0.29 19.58
CA GLN A 77 19.53 -1.47 20.40
C GLN A 77 19.60 -1.13 21.89
N ALA A 78 20.23 -0.01 22.24
CA ALA A 78 20.34 0.43 23.63
C ALA A 78 18.96 0.78 24.20
N ALA A 79 18.15 1.52 23.44
CA ALA A 79 16.78 1.86 23.82
C ALA A 79 15.90 0.61 24.01
N ALA A 80 16.01 -0.37 23.11
CA ALA A 80 15.28 -1.63 23.20
C ALA A 80 15.67 -2.43 24.45
N LEU A 81 16.97 -2.48 24.77
CA LEU A 81 17.47 -3.17 25.96
C LEU A 81 16.90 -2.58 27.25
N GLU A 82 16.87 -1.26 27.38
CA GLU A 82 16.30 -0.59 28.55
C GLU A 82 14.78 -0.78 28.64
N LYS A 83 14.07 -0.71 27.50
CA LYS A 83 12.64 -0.99 27.45
C LYS A 83 12.34 -2.45 27.85
N LEU A 84 13.07 -3.43 27.30
CA LEU A 84 12.84 -4.84 27.58
C LEU A 84 13.11 -5.22 29.04
N LYS A 85 14.00 -4.51 29.73
CA LYS A 85 14.22 -4.69 31.17
C LYS A 85 12.99 -4.32 32.01
N THR A 86 12.12 -3.43 31.51
CA THR A 86 11.06 -2.78 32.29
C THR A 86 9.65 -2.93 31.71
N CYS A 87 9.52 -3.50 30.52
CA CYS A 87 8.24 -3.81 29.88
C CYS A 87 7.46 -4.91 30.61
N SER A 88 6.19 -5.07 30.25
CA SER A 88 5.33 -6.15 30.73
C SER A 88 5.86 -7.54 30.37
N GLU A 89 5.35 -8.58 31.03
CA GLU A 89 5.73 -9.96 30.67
C GLU A 89 5.27 -10.32 29.26
N GLU A 90 4.10 -9.84 28.86
CA GLU A 90 3.50 -10.06 27.56
C GLU A 90 4.30 -9.37 26.44
N GLU A 91 4.65 -8.09 26.58
CA GLU A 91 5.53 -7.38 25.62
C GLU A 91 6.88 -8.09 25.48
N TYR A 92 7.48 -8.51 26.61
CA TYR A 92 8.75 -9.24 26.59
C TYR A 92 8.62 -10.57 25.86
N LYS A 93 7.59 -11.36 26.17
CA LYS A 93 7.34 -12.66 25.52
C LYS A 93 7.09 -12.47 24.02
N ASN A 94 6.26 -11.50 23.65
CA ASN A 94 5.93 -11.21 22.25
C ASN A 94 7.17 -10.76 21.47
N PHE A 95 7.98 -9.85 22.02
CA PHE A 95 9.26 -9.47 21.42
C PHE A 95 10.19 -10.67 21.25
N MET A 96 10.31 -11.52 22.29
CA MET A 96 11.18 -12.70 22.23
C MET A 96 10.66 -13.77 21.27
N CYS A 97 9.36 -13.76 20.95
CA CYS A 97 8.72 -14.60 19.94
C CYS A 97 8.92 -14.09 18.50
N LEU A 98 9.42 -12.86 18.28
CA LEU A 98 9.73 -12.36 16.94
C LEU A 98 10.96 -13.10 16.38
N GLN A 99 10.98 -13.34 15.07
CA GLN A 99 12.13 -14.03 14.45
C GLN A 99 13.37 -13.13 14.44
N GLY A 100 14.55 -13.71 14.65
CA GLY A 100 15.83 -12.99 14.56
C GLY A 100 16.53 -13.10 13.19
N GLY A 101 15.84 -13.68 12.20
CA GLY A 101 16.36 -14.03 10.89
C GLY A 101 15.74 -15.33 10.35
N ALA A 102 15.95 -15.61 9.07
CA ALA A 102 15.34 -16.74 8.35
C ALA A 102 15.69 -18.14 8.93
N ASP A 103 16.81 -18.26 9.64
CA ASP A 103 17.31 -19.54 10.17
C ASP A 103 16.76 -19.88 11.58
N GLU A 104 16.02 -18.97 12.23
CA GLU A 104 15.49 -19.16 13.58
C GLU A 104 13.98 -19.49 13.55
N LEU A 105 13.63 -20.75 13.27
CA LEU A 105 12.26 -21.26 13.46
C LEU A 105 11.96 -21.41 14.96
N GLN A 106 11.33 -20.40 15.56
CA GLN A 106 10.86 -20.52 16.94
C GLN A 106 9.60 -21.39 17.06
N GLN A 107 9.51 -22.13 18.16
CA GLN A 107 8.38 -23.00 18.46
C GLN A 107 7.10 -22.17 18.66
N ALA A 108 6.04 -22.50 17.89
CA ALA A 108 4.75 -21.82 17.92
C ALA A 108 4.03 -21.86 19.30
N SER A 109 4.47 -22.72 20.22
CA SER A 109 3.88 -22.88 21.55
C SER A 109 4.08 -21.69 22.50
N ALA A 110 5.06 -20.83 22.24
CA ALA A 110 5.32 -19.63 23.05
C ALA A 110 4.52 -18.40 22.60
N LEU A 111 3.87 -18.47 21.44
CA LEU A 111 3.20 -17.34 20.79
C LEU A 111 1.83 -17.08 21.42
N ASP A 112 1.61 -15.85 21.89
CA ASP A 112 0.28 -15.40 22.29
C ASP A 112 -0.60 -15.20 21.06
N ARG A 113 -1.77 -15.86 21.01
CA ARG A 113 -2.71 -15.74 19.89
C ARG A 113 -3.74 -14.63 20.10
N ASP A 114 -3.83 -14.05 21.30
CA ASP A 114 -4.70 -12.89 21.55
C ASP A 114 -3.98 -11.61 21.10
N LEU A 115 -4.37 -11.10 19.92
CA LEU A 115 -3.79 -9.90 19.31
C LEU A 115 -3.86 -8.65 20.20
N ARG A 116 -4.77 -8.62 21.19
CA ARG A 116 -4.85 -7.50 22.15
C ARG A 116 -3.59 -7.36 23.00
N ASN A 117 -2.85 -8.46 23.21
CA ASN A 117 -1.58 -8.45 23.94
C ASN A 117 -0.40 -7.95 23.07
N TRP A 118 -0.63 -7.70 21.77
CA TRP A 118 0.40 -7.27 20.82
C TRP A 118 0.34 -5.80 20.44
N ILE A 119 -0.78 -5.11 20.70
CA ILE A 119 -1.03 -3.74 20.23
C ILE A 119 -0.66 -2.64 21.22
N GLY A 120 -0.40 -2.95 22.49
CA GLY A 120 -0.41 -1.96 23.57
C GLY A 120 0.84 -1.85 24.45
N ASN A 121 0.97 -0.66 25.05
CA ASN A 121 1.85 -0.35 26.17
C ASN A 121 1.20 -0.84 27.48
N LEU A 122 1.34 -2.15 27.72
CA LEU A 122 0.78 -2.81 28.90
C LEU A 122 1.41 -2.25 30.19
N PRO A 123 0.69 -2.30 31.34
CA PRO A 123 1.17 -1.69 32.58
C PRO A 123 2.57 -2.16 32.96
N ARG A 124 3.47 -1.22 33.23
CA ARG A 124 4.84 -1.53 33.68
C ARG A 124 4.78 -2.29 35.00
N LEU A 125 5.35 -3.48 35.01
CA LEU A 125 5.65 -4.19 36.24
C LEU A 125 7.06 -3.80 36.67
N LYS A 126 7.25 -3.39 37.93
CA LYS A 126 8.58 -3.17 38.51
C LYS A 126 9.30 -4.51 38.67
N ARG A 127 9.86 -5.03 37.58
CA ARG A 127 10.66 -6.24 37.54
C ARG A 127 11.85 -5.97 36.64
N SER A 128 13.05 -5.99 37.19
CA SER A 128 14.28 -5.98 36.40
C SER A 128 14.57 -7.41 35.96
N ARG A 129 14.76 -7.61 34.65
CA ARG A 129 15.10 -8.90 34.05
C ARG A 129 16.42 -8.82 33.30
N LYS A 130 17.15 -9.93 33.20
CA LYS A 130 18.34 -10.02 32.35
C LYS A 130 17.89 -10.19 30.89
N VAL A 131 18.43 -9.37 29.99
CA VAL A 131 18.09 -9.39 28.56
C VAL A 131 19.35 -9.70 27.77
N ASP A 132 19.26 -10.62 26.81
CA ASP A 132 20.37 -10.98 25.92
C ASP A 132 20.49 -9.95 24.79
N ALA A 133 21.56 -9.15 24.83
CA ALA A 133 21.83 -8.11 23.84
C ALA A 133 22.05 -8.63 22.43
N LYS A 134 22.63 -9.83 22.25
CA LYS A 134 22.84 -10.42 20.92
C LYS A 134 21.52 -10.86 20.32
N ARG A 135 20.65 -11.46 21.13
CA ARG A 135 19.29 -11.83 20.69
C ARG A 135 18.48 -10.60 20.31
N VAL A 136 18.51 -9.55 21.13
CA VAL A 136 17.82 -8.29 20.83
C VAL A 136 18.30 -7.69 19.51
N GLN A 137 19.61 -7.67 19.26
CA GLN A 137 20.17 -7.15 18.01
C GLN A 137 19.61 -7.90 16.80
N LYS A 138 19.59 -9.24 16.84
CA LYS A 138 19.06 -10.08 15.75
C LYS A 138 17.58 -9.80 15.49
N VAL A 139 16.77 -9.73 16.55
CA VAL A 139 15.33 -9.39 16.42
C VAL A 139 15.16 -8.01 15.80
N LEU A 140 15.90 -7.01 16.26
CA LEU A 140 15.79 -5.66 15.71
C LEU A 140 16.19 -5.59 14.24
N LEU A 141 17.25 -6.30 13.82
CA LEU A 141 17.66 -6.33 12.40
C LEU A 141 16.54 -6.82 11.47
N ALA A 142 15.75 -7.80 11.91
CA ALA A 142 14.68 -8.39 11.11
C ALA A 142 13.30 -7.71 11.26
N ASN A 143 13.08 -6.91 12.31
CA ASN A 143 11.74 -6.44 12.69
C ASN A 143 11.65 -4.92 12.88
N SER A 144 12.72 -4.17 12.62
CA SER A 144 12.71 -2.72 12.73
C SER A 144 12.19 -2.10 11.45
N LEU A 145 11.17 -1.26 11.59
CA LEU A 145 10.55 -0.51 10.50
C LEU A 145 11.04 0.94 10.57
N SER A 146 11.26 1.53 9.39
CA SER A 146 11.53 2.95 9.21
C SER A 146 10.54 3.51 8.20
N LYS A 147 10.20 4.78 8.34
CA LYS A 147 9.46 5.48 7.31
C LYS A 147 10.35 5.73 6.08
N ASP A 148 9.85 5.42 4.89
CA ASP A 148 10.52 5.82 3.64
C ASP A 148 10.48 7.34 3.45
N THR A 149 11.53 7.89 2.84
CA THR A 149 11.65 9.30 2.41
C THR A 149 11.99 9.39 0.92
N ILE A 150 11.96 10.61 0.37
CA ILE A 150 12.39 10.89 -1.01
C ILE A 150 13.23 12.17 -0.99
N LEU A 151 14.36 12.15 -1.68
CA LEU A 151 15.22 13.31 -1.90
C LEU A 151 14.63 14.24 -2.97
N GLU A 152 15.15 15.47 -3.06
CA GLU A 152 14.74 16.42 -4.13
C GLU A 152 14.98 15.88 -5.55
N SER A 153 15.91 14.94 -5.71
CA SER A 153 16.17 14.24 -6.97
C SER A 153 15.06 13.27 -7.38
N GLY A 154 14.11 12.96 -6.50
CA GLY A 154 13.13 11.89 -6.70
C GLY A 154 13.62 10.49 -6.27
N ALA A 155 14.87 10.37 -5.79
CA ALA A 155 15.41 9.13 -5.27
C ALA A 155 14.81 8.79 -3.90
N ALA A 156 14.52 7.50 -3.66
CA ALA A 156 14.05 7.02 -2.37
C ALA A 156 15.17 7.06 -1.30
N ASP A 157 14.79 7.39 -0.07
CA ASP A 157 15.64 7.52 1.11
C ASP A 157 14.88 6.99 2.35
N ARG A 158 15.42 7.10 3.58
CA ARG A 158 14.75 6.67 4.82
C ARG A 158 14.88 7.69 5.96
N HIS A 159 13.86 7.71 6.82
CA HIS A 159 13.92 8.47 8.06
C HIS A 159 15.00 7.89 9.00
N PRO A 160 15.76 8.72 9.74
CA PRO A 160 16.85 8.24 10.60
C PRO A 160 16.37 7.46 11.84
N GLU A 161 15.09 7.59 12.20
CA GLU A 161 14.47 6.84 13.30
C GLU A 161 13.88 5.52 12.82
N PHE A 162 14.11 4.49 13.62
CA PHE A 162 13.61 3.13 13.42
C PHE A 162 12.82 2.73 14.65
N GLY A 163 11.79 1.91 14.47
CA GLY A 163 11.01 1.39 15.57
C GLY A 163 10.65 -0.08 15.40
N CYS A 164 10.31 -0.72 16.51
CA CYS A 164 9.80 -2.09 16.52
C CYS A 164 8.36 -2.07 17.04
N TRP A 165 7.42 -2.46 16.18
CA TRP A 165 6.00 -2.58 16.47
C TRP A 165 5.63 -4.05 16.49
N LEU A 166 5.38 -4.61 17.68
CA LEU A 166 5.31 -6.06 17.88
C LEU A 166 4.31 -6.75 16.95
N LEU A 167 3.10 -6.21 16.80
CA LEU A 167 2.09 -6.80 15.92
C LEU A 167 2.46 -6.63 14.42
N PRO A 168 2.75 -5.41 13.92
CA PRO A 168 3.23 -5.21 12.55
C PRO A 168 4.49 -6.01 12.17
N SER A 169 5.37 -6.35 13.11
CA SER A 169 6.52 -7.23 12.88
C SER A 169 6.15 -8.65 12.46
N LEU A 170 4.88 -9.06 12.56
CA LEU A 170 4.37 -10.34 12.05
C LEU A 170 3.90 -10.25 10.58
N ILE A 171 3.87 -9.07 9.96
CA ILE A 171 3.33 -8.87 8.61
C ILE A 171 4.44 -9.10 7.59
N ASN A 172 4.24 -10.03 6.66
CA ASN A 172 5.24 -10.37 5.65
C ASN A 172 5.34 -9.32 4.54
N HIS A 173 6.40 -9.47 3.74
CA HIS A 173 6.73 -8.55 2.67
C HIS A 173 5.98 -8.81 1.36
N SER A 174 5.51 -7.74 0.72
CA SER A 174 5.24 -7.67 -0.72
C SER A 174 5.70 -6.34 -1.31
N CYS A 175 6.26 -6.35 -2.53
CA CYS A 175 6.59 -5.11 -3.25
C CYS A 175 5.36 -4.45 -3.89
N GLN A 176 4.19 -5.10 -3.77
CA GLN A 176 2.88 -4.55 -4.06
C GLN A 176 1.97 -4.90 -2.87
N PRO A 177 2.12 -4.18 -1.74
CA PRO A 177 1.42 -4.50 -0.50
C PRO A 177 -0.10 -4.33 -0.63
N ASN A 178 -0.84 -4.98 0.26
CA ASN A 178 -2.30 -4.85 0.39
C ASN A 178 -2.72 -4.06 1.64
N VAL A 179 -1.75 -3.58 2.44
CA VAL A 179 -1.95 -2.58 3.48
C VAL A 179 -1.12 -1.32 3.24
N ALA A 180 -1.63 -0.19 3.70
CA ALA A 180 -0.93 1.09 3.72
C ALA A 180 -0.61 1.47 5.16
N GLU A 181 0.67 1.76 5.40
CA GLU A 181 1.20 2.25 6.66
C GLU A 181 1.16 3.78 6.75
N GLN A 182 0.82 4.25 7.94
CA GLN A 182 0.92 5.64 8.34
C GLN A 182 1.54 5.71 9.73
N PHE A 183 2.58 6.54 9.88
CA PHE A 183 3.25 6.76 11.15
C PHE A 183 2.72 8.05 11.80
N LEU A 184 2.28 7.96 13.06
CA LEU A 184 1.83 9.09 13.88
C LEU A 184 2.50 8.99 15.25
N GLY A 185 3.59 9.72 15.48
CA GLY A 185 4.35 9.48 16.70
C GLY A 185 5.05 8.11 16.66
N ASP A 186 4.96 7.43 17.79
CA ASP A 186 5.27 6.02 17.95
C ASP A 186 4.10 5.10 17.55
N LEU A 187 2.99 5.63 17.01
CA LEU A 187 1.89 4.81 16.49
C LEU A 187 2.11 4.47 15.02
N LEU A 188 1.88 3.20 14.68
CA LEU A 188 1.78 2.69 13.32
C LEU A 188 0.34 2.30 13.06
N LEU A 189 -0.28 2.98 12.09
CA LEU A 189 -1.62 2.73 11.61
C LEU A 189 -1.55 1.95 10.30
N LEU A 190 -2.33 0.88 10.19
CA LEU A 190 -2.44 0.07 8.98
C LEU A 190 -3.87 0.09 8.47
N ARG A 191 -4.05 0.47 7.21
CA ARG A 191 -5.35 0.40 6.50
C ARG A 191 -5.26 -0.56 5.33
N ALA A 192 -6.38 -1.17 4.96
CA ALA A 192 -6.46 -1.99 3.76
C ALA A 192 -6.25 -1.14 2.50
N SER A 193 -5.17 -1.33 1.77
CA SER A 193 -4.91 -0.66 0.49
C SER A 193 -5.81 -1.17 -0.63
N LYS A 194 -6.31 -2.41 -0.50
CA LYS A 194 -7.15 -3.13 -1.45
C LYS A 194 -8.18 -3.98 -0.69
N PRO A 195 -9.30 -4.36 -1.30
CA PRO A 195 -10.20 -5.35 -0.71
C PRO A 195 -9.46 -6.67 -0.46
N MET A 196 -9.78 -7.35 0.64
CA MET A 196 -9.21 -8.66 0.98
C MET A 196 -10.33 -9.65 1.33
N VAL A 197 -10.17 -10.92 0.97
CA VAL A 197 -11.10 -12.00 1.33
C VAL A 197 -10.56 -12.84 2.48
N ALA A 198 -11.45 -13.60 3.14
CA ALA A 198 -11.07 -14.50 4.23
C ALA A 198 -9.92 -15.44 3.82
N GLY A 199 -8.91 -15.55 4.69
CA GLY A 199 -7.70 -16.33 4.47
C GLY A 199 -6.56 -15.55 3.79
N GLU A 200 -6.82 -14.34 3.27
CA GLU A 200 -5.74 -13.51 2.73
C GLU A 200 -4.82 -12.99 3.84
N GLU A 201 -3.52 -12.99 3.52
CA GLU A 201 -2.47 -12.46 4.37
C GLU A 201 -2.33 -10.94 4.19
N LEU A 202 -2.16 -10.22 5.29
CA LEU A 202 -1.72 -8.83 5.27
C LEU A 202 -0.25 -8.80 4.85
N LEU A 203 0.07 -7.97 3.86
CA LEU A 203 1.39 -7.81 3.28
C LEU A 203 1.77 -6.34 3.23
N MET A 204 2.92 -6.00 3.82
CA MET A 204 3.50 -4.66 3.82
C MET A 204 4.79 -4.61 2.99
N SER A 205 5.28 -3.41 2.65
CA SER A 205 6.57 -3.29 1.97
C SER A 205 7.70 -3.03 2.97
N TYR A 206 8.78 -3.81 2.92
CA TYR A 206 9.99 -3.58 3.73
C TYR A 206 11.01 -2.70 2.98
N ALA A 207 10.94 -2.76 1.65
CA ALA A 207 11.74 -1.96 0.74
C ALA A 207 10.87 -0.83 0.17
N SER A 208 11.49 0.26 -0.28
CA SER A 208 10.73 1.34 -0.90
C SER A 208 10.01 0.86 -2.16
N THR A 209 8.69 1.03 -2.19
CA THR A 209 7.86 0.66 -3.35
C THR A 209 8.15 1.54 -4.58
N LEU A 210 8.85 2.65 -4.38
CA LEU A 210 9.30 3.60 -5.40
C LEU A 210 10.55 3.12 -6.15
N GLN A 211 11.26 2.12 -5.61
CA GLN A 211 12.48 1.61 -6.23
C GLN A 211 12.21 0.50 -7.25
N PRO A 212 13.08 0.36 -8.28
CA PRO A 212 13.04 -0.77 -9.20
C PRO A 212 13.36 -2.09 -8.50
N ARG A 213 13.00 -3.19 -9.18
CA ARG A 213 13.21 -4.55 -8.70
C ARG A 213 14.61 -4.81 -8.16
N HIS A 214 15.66 -4.44 -8.90
CA HIS A 214 17.02 -4.83 -8.54
C HIS A 214 17.51 -4.17 -7.24
N LEU A 215 17.13 -2.91 -6.99
CA LEU A 215 17.43 -2.23 -5.71
C LEU A 215 16.62 -2.83 -4.56
N ARG A 216 15.33 -3.11 -4.79
CA ARG A 216 14.50 -3.80 -3.78
C ARG A 216 15.07 -5.17 -3.43
N GLN A 217 15.41 -6.00 -4.42
CA GLN A 217 15.98 -7.33 -4.19
C GLN A 217 17.33 -7.28 -3.49
N LYS A 218 18.20 -6.32 -3.85
CA LYS A 218 19.47 -6.09 -3.17
C LYS A 218 19.23 -5.76 -1.69
N TYR A 219 18.38 -4.78 -1.41
CA TYR A 219 18.05 -4.37 -0.05
C TYR A 219 17.46 -5.52 0.79
N LEU A 220 16.52 -6.27 0.22
CA LEU A 220 15.87 -7.40 0.91
C LEU A 220 16.86 -8.55 1.20
N ASN A 221 17.78 -8.84 0.28
CA ASN A 221 18.83 -9.84 0.52
C ASN A 221 19.83 -9.35 1.58
N GLU A 222 20.32 -8.11 1.48
CA GLU A 222 21.31 -7.57 2.40
C GLU A 222 20.77 -7.41 3.84
N THR A 223 19.48 -7.07 3.98
CA THR A 223 18.87 -6.74 5.29
C THR A 223 18.14 -7.94 5.91
N PHE A 224 17.36 -8.67 5.11
CA PHE A 224 16.45 -9.72 5.59
C PHE A 224 16.83 -11.12 5.09
N ASN A 225 17.85 -11.24 4.25
CA ASN A 225 18.34 -12.52 3.72
C ASN A 225 17.27 -13.36 2.99
N PHE A 226 16.41 -12.71 2.18
CA PHE A 226 15.48 -13.41 1.31
C PHE A 226 15.33 -12.75 -0.06
N THR A 227 14.85 -13.52 -1.03
CA THR A 227 14.52 -13.06 -2.38
C THR A 227 13.00 -12.98 -2.56
N CYS A 228 12.49 -11.80 -2.88
CA CYS A 228 11.06 -11.59 -3.03
C CYS A 228 10.53 -12.16 -4.36
N SER A 229 9.45 -12.94 -4.30
CA SER A 229 8.82 -13.57 -5.48
C SER A 229 7.37 -13.13 -5.69
N CYS A 230 6.99 -11.96 -5.16
CA CYS A 230 5.66 -11.37 -5.33
C CYS A 230 5.32 -11.12 -6.82
N PRO A 231 4.03 -10.95 -7.19
CA PRO A 231 3.60 -10.75 -8.57
C PRO A 231 4.35 -9.63 -9.30
N ARG A 232 4.57 -8.48 -8.65
CA ARG A 232 5.36 -7.36 -9.21
C ARG A 232 6.80 -7.79 -9.54
N CYS A 233 7.49 -8.44 -8.60
CA CYS A 233 8.87 -8.90 -8.80
C CYS A 233 8.98 -9.94 -9.91
N LYS A 234 7.99 -10.82 -10.08
CA LYS A 234 7.95 -11.80 -11.17
C LYS A 234 7.75 -11.10 -12.51
N LEU A 235 6.80 -10.17 -12.59
CA LEU A 235 6.48 -9.43 -13.81
C LEU A 235 7.68 -8.60 -14.30
N GLU A 236 8.29 -7.81 -13.42
CA GLU A 236 9.46 -7.00 -13.76
C GLU A 236 10.67 -7.86 -14.16
N ALA A 237 10.87 -9.02 -13.52
CA ALA A 237 11.93 -9.95 -13.90
C ALA A 237 11.75 -10.53 -15.30
N SER A 238 10.50 -10.82 -15.67
CA SER A 238 10.18 -11.44 -16.96
C SER A 238 10.22 -10.45 -18.12
N LEU A 239 9.86 -9.19 -17.87
CA LEU A 239 9.62 -8.22 -18.95
C LEU A 239 10.66 -7.09 -19.04
N LEU A 240 11.32 -6.70 -17.94
CA LEU A 240 12.27 -5.59 -17.97
C LEU A 240 13.72 -6.06 -17.96
N ASP A 241 14.51 -5.54 -18.90
CA ASP A 241 15.97 -5.65 -18.86
C ASP A 241 16.52 -4.75 -17.75
N VAL A 242 17.10 -5.39 -16.72
CA VAL A 242 17.70 -4.71 -15.57
C VAL A 242 18.75 -3.68 -15.98
N LYS A 243 19.49 -3.89 -17.08
CA LYS A 243 20.53 -2.96 -17.55
C LYS A 243 19.92 -1.66 -18.06
N LYS A 244 18.78 -1.74 -18.74
CA LYS A 244 18.05 -0.54 -19.21
C LYS A 244 17.50 0.25 -18.02
N VAL A 245 16.98 -0.44 -17.00
CA VAL A 245 16.50 0.20 -15.77
C VAL A 245 17.65 0.88 -15.01
N GLN A 246 18.78 0.19 -14.84
CA GLN A 246 19.97 0.73 -14.19
C GLN A 246 20.52 1.94 -14.94
N GLY A 247 20.70 1.84 -16.26
CA GLY A 247 21.22 2.95 -17.06
C GLY A 247 20.36 4.20 -16.99
N ALA A 248 19.02 4.06 -16.93
CA ALA A 248 18.13 5.19 -16.75
C ALA A 248 18.29 5.88 -15.38
N LEU A 249 18.51 5.10 -14.31
CA LEU A 249 18.75 5.66 -12.98
C LEU A 249 20.14 6.29 -12.84
N GLU A 250 21.18 5.67 -13.41
CA GLU A 250 22.52 6.25 -13.47
C GLU A 250 22.52 7.58 -14.24
N GLN A 251 21.73 7.66 -15.32
CA GLN A 251 21.54 8.91 -16.05
C GLN A 251 20.83 9.96 -15.20
N LEU A 252 19.79 9.58 -14.44
CA LEU A 252 19.12 10.49 -13.49
C LEU A 252 20.10 11.03 -12.44
N ASP A 253 20.94 10.17 -11.87
CA ASP A 253 21.95 10.56 -10.88
C ASP A 253 22.97 11.54 -11.48
N SER A 254 23.45 11.30 -12.72
CA SER A 254 24.32 12.24 -13.43
C SER A 254 23.64 13.58 -13.68
N LEU A 255 22.39 13.57 -14.16
CA LEU A 255 21.63 14.78 -14.45
C LEU A 255 21.43 15.66 -13.21
N THR A 256 21.20 15.04 -12.06
CA THR A 256 20.97 15.73 -10.78
C THR A 256 22.25 16.18 -10.08
N ALA A 257 23.38 15.51 -10.33
CA ALA A 257 24.68 15.92 -9.81
C ALA A 257 25.32 17.08 -10.61
N GLU A 258 25.02 17.17 -11.91
CA GLU A 258 25.56 18.21 -12.78
C GLU A 258 24.90 19.58 -12.52
N LYS A 259 25.70 20.67 -12.59
CA LYS A 259 25.23 22.06 -12.44
C LYS A 259 24.53 22.57 -13.71
N LYS A 260 23.47 21.90 -14.14
CA LYS A 260 22.64 22.35 -15.27
C LYS A 260 21.77 23.54 -14.89
N THR A 261 21.40 24.37 -15.86
CA THR A 261 20.30 25.31 -15.67
C THR A 261 18.98 24.55 -15.54
N LEU A 262 17.98 25.14 -14.89
CA LEU A 262 16.70 24.47 -14.67
C LEU A 262 15.96 24.10 -15.98
N PRO A 263 15.93 24.95 -17.03
CA PRO A 263 15.35 24.58 -18.33
C PRO A 263 16.08 23.40 -18.99
N GLU A 264 17.41 23.40 -18.99
CA GLU A 264 18.20 22.28 -19.51
C GLU A 264 17.90 21.00 -18.73
N LEU A 265 17.85 21.06 -17.40
CA LEU A 265 17.54 19.90 -16.57
C LEU A 265 16.18 19.30 -16.94
N VAL A 266 15.14 20.13 -17.11
CA VAL A 266 13.81 19.65 -17.52
C VAL A 266 13.84 18.99 -18.89
N GLU A 267 14.49 19.60 -19.88
CA GLU A 267 14.60 19.02 -21.23
C GLU A 267 15.26 17.62 -21.19
N HIS A 268 16.34 17.47 -20.41
CA HIS A 268 17.01 16.18 -20.26
C HIS A 268 16.15 15.15 -19.52
N LEU A 269 15.44 15.56 -18.47
CA LEU A 269 14.54 14.69 -17.71
C LEU A 269 13.32 14.26 -18.55
N GLU A 270 12.82 15.11 -19.44
CA GLU A 270 11.76 14.76 -20.40
C GLU A 270 12.25 13.71 -21.41
N GLY A 271 13.46 13.90 -21.95
CA GLY A 271 14.10 12.92 -22.81
C GLY A 271 14.27 11.56 -22.12
N LEU A 272 14.71 11.59 -20.86
CA LEU A 272 14.86 10.38 -20.04
C LEU A 272 13.51 9.72 -19.74
N ALA A 273 12.49 10.49 -19.35
CA ALA A 273 11.15 9.96 -19.11
C ALA A 273 10.54 9.31 -20.36
N LYS A 274 10.75 9.93 -21.55
CA LYS A 274 10.35 9.36 -22.84
C LYS A 274 11.09 8.06 -23.13
N HIS A 275 12.40 8.01 -22.86
CA HIS A 275 13.18 6.79 -22.99
C HIS A 275 12.64 5.68 -22.08
N CYS A 276 12.35 5.96 -20.80
CA CYS A 276 11.77 4.99 -19.87
C CYS A 276 10.43 4.42 -20.39
N ARG A 277 9.53 5.26 -20.91
CA ARG A 277 8.27 4.81 -21.53
C ARG A 277 8.53 3.91 -22.75
N GLN A 278 9.52 4.25 -23.58
CA GLN A 278 9.90 3.42 -24.73
C GLN A 278 10.42 2.05 -24.31
N VAL A 279 11.25 1.98 -23.25
CA VAL A 279 11.75 0.70 -22.70
C VAL A 279 10.58 -0.21 -22.29
N VAL A 280 9.56 0.35 -21.65
CA VAL A 280 8.35 -0.41 -21.28
C VAL A 280 7.54 -0.82 -22.52
N ALA A 281 7.36 0.09 -23.49
CA ALA A 281 6.64 -0.24 -24.72
C ALA A 281 7.31 -1.39 -25.49
N ASP A 282 8.64 -1.36 -25.63
CA ASP A 282 9.40 -2.43 -26.29
C ASP A 282 9.26 -3.76 -25.55
N ALA A 283 9.25 -3.74 -24.21
CA ALA A 283 9.05 -4.91 -23.38
C ALA A 283 7.65 -5.53 -23.56
N LEU A 284 6.62 -4.69 -23.68
CA LEU A 284 5.25 -5.14 -23.91
C LEU A 284 5.03 -5.68 -25.31
N ILE A 285 5.61 -5.05 -26.34
CA ILE A 285 5.55 -5.57 -27.72
C ILE A 285 6.19 -6.96 -27.78
N SER A 286 7.29 -7.15 -27.06
CA SER A 286 8.01 -8.43 -27.00
C SER A 286 7.26 -9.52 -26.22
N SER A 287 6.20 -9.19 -25.46
CA SER A 287 5.43 -10.15 -24.65
C SER A 287 4.26 -10.82 -25.39
N ALA A 288 4.09 -10.54 -26.69
CA ALA A 288 3.12 -11.17 -27.58
C ALA A 288 1.64 -11.07 -27.15
N GLY A 289 1.25 -10.03 -26.40
CA GLY A 289 -0.15 -9.75 -26.07
C GLY A 289 -0.77 -10.67 -25.01
N LEU A 290 0.04 -11.36 -24.21
CA LEU A 290 -0.41 -12.30 -23.17
C LEU A 290 -0.95 -11.64 -21.88
N VAL A 291 -1.07 -10.31 -21.85
CA VAL A 291 -1.34 -9.56 -20.61
C VAL A 291 -2.22 -8.36 -20.92
N GLU A 292 -3.14 -8.01 -20.01
CA GLU A 292 -3.86 -6.74 -20.10
C GLU A 292 -2.84 -5.58 -20.14
N PRO A 293 -2.79 -4.81 -21.23
CA PRO A 293 -1.64 -3.96 -21.50
C PRO A 293 -1.57 -2.80 -20.50
N GLU A 294 -2.70 -2.28 -20.05
CA GLU A 294 -2.75 -1.00 -19.32
C GLU A 294 -2.28 -1.12 -17.86
N PRO A 295 -2.81 -2.03 -17.01
CA PRO A 295 -2.34 -2.16 -15.62
C PRO A 295 -0.88 -2.62 -15.53
N VAL A 296 -0.46 -3.47 -16.47
CA VAL A 296 0.92 -3.97 -16.53
C VAL A 296 1.87 -2.91 -17.06
N GLN A 297 1.49 -2.12 -18.06
CA GLN A 297 2.25 -0.96 -18.48
C GLN A 297 2.49 0.01 -17.33
N ARG A 298 1.47 0.35 -16.55
CA ARG A 298 1.63 1.22 -15.36
C ARG A 298 2.60 0.62 -14.37
N LEU A 299 2.42 -0.66 -14.02
CA LEU A 299 3.27 -1.32 -13.02
C LEU A 299 4.74 -1.41 -13.46
N LEU A 300 5.00 -1.71 -14.74
CA LEU A 300 6.36 -1.73 -15.30
C LEU A 300 6.96 -0.31 -15.38
N THR A 301 6.16 0.68 -15.78
CA THR A 301 6.58 2.09 -15.82
C THR A 301 6.98 2.60 -14.43
N ALA A 302 6.33 2.11 -13.38
CA ALA A 302 6.68 2.44 -12.00
C ALA A 302 8.06 1.92 -11.56
N SER A 303 8.73 1.05 -12.33
CA SER A 303 10.16 0.75 -12.12
C SER A 303 11.08 1.96 -12.37
N PHE A 304 10.58 2.97 -13.07
CA PHE A 304 11.29 4.21 -13.38
C PHE A 304 10.71 5.42 -12.62
N LEU A 305 9.94 5.17 -11.55
CA LEU A 305 9.26 6.22 -10.80
C LEU A 305 10.18 7.39 -10.37
N PRO A 306 11.43 7.18 -9.92
CA PRO A 306 12.34 8.28 -9.58
C PRO A 306 12.55 9.29 -10.72
N VAL A 307 12.59 8.82 -11.98
CA VAL A 307 12.74 9.69 -13.16
C VAL A 307 11.52 10.60 -13.30
N PHE A 308 10.32 10.02 -13.20
CA PHE A 308 9.08 10.79 -13.34
C PHE A 308 8.89 11.78 -12.19
N MET A 309 9.25 11.40 -10.96
CA MET A 309 9.20 12.28 -9.80
C MET A 309 10.21 13.42 -9.92
N GLY A 310 11.45 13.14 -10.33
CA GLY A 310 12.46 14.16 -10.61
C GLY A 310 12.01 15.16 -11.67
N LEU A 311 11.39 14.67 -12.76
CA LEU A 311 10.79 15.53 -13.78
C LEU A 311 9.66 16.40 -13.22
N ALA A 312 8.77 15.82 -12.40
CA ALA A 312 7.67 16.55 -11.77
C ALA A 312 8.19 17.72 -10.92
N PHE A 313 9.19 17.47 -10.08
CA PHE A 313 9.81 18.49 -9.24
C PHE A 313 10.52 19.57 -10.06
N ALA A 314 11.26 19.18 -11.10
CA ALA A 314 11.95 20.13 -11.97
C ALA A 314 10.96 21.03 -12.74
N ARG A 315 9.88 20.46 -13.31
CA ARG A 315 8.81 21.23 -13.98
C ARG A 315 8.10 22.16 -13.00
N LYS A 316 7.81 21.70 -11.78
CA LYS A 316 7.19 22.54 -10.74
C LYS A 316 8.05 23.77 -10.43
N ARG A 317 9.37 23.59 -10.31
CA ARG A 317 10.34 24.69 -10.11
C ARG A 317 10.39 25.66 -11.30
N MET A 318 10.15 25.19 -12.52
CA MET A 318 10.11 26.07 -13.70
C MET A 318 8.89 26.99 -13.74
N GLY A 319 7.82 26.66 -13.01
CA GLY A 319 6.59 27.48 -12.95
C GLY A 319 5.71 27.41 -14.21
N GLY A 320 5.99 26.49 -15.14
CA GLY A 320 5.17 26.27 -16.33
C GLY A 320 3.88 25.52 -15.99
N ARG A 321 2.75 26.21 -15.95
CA ARG A 321 1.48 25.66 -15.42
C ARG A 321 1.04 24.36 -16.14
N VAL A 322 0.77 24.39 -17.44
CA VAL A 322 0.13 23.26 -18.18
C VAL A 322 0.93 21.94 -18.15
N GLN A 323 2.25 22.00 -18.15
CA GLN A 323 3.11 20.81 -18.21
C GLN A 323 3.30 20.12 -16.85
N VAL A 324 3.01 20.80 -15.74
CA VAL A 324 3.17 20.23 -14.39
C VAL A 324 2.07 19.22 -14.10
N LEU A 325 0.81 19.51 -14.46
CA LEU A 325 -0.31 18.60 -14.17
C LEU A 325 -0.12 17.23 -14.80
N GLU A 326 0.27 17.18 -16.07
CA GLU A 326 0.46 15.93 -16.81
C GLU A 326 1.42 14.96 -16.10
N VAL A 327 2.56 15.48 -15.62
CA VAL A 327 3.58 14.64 -14.97
C VAL A 327 3.16 14.24 -13.56
N TYR A 328 2.47 15.12 -12.83
CA TYR A 328 1.93 14.81 -11.51
C TYR A 328 0.81 13.76 -11.58
N SER A 329 -0.11 13.87 -12.54
CA SER A 329 -1.13 12.85 -12.80
C SER A 329 -0.49 11.51 -13.11
N ALA A 330 0.50 11.49 -14.02
CA ALA A 330 1.22 10.26 -14.35
C ALA A 330 1.90 9.64 -13.12
N CYS A 331 2.56 10.43 -12.28
CA CYS A 331 3.18 9.91 -11.05
C CYS A 331 2.13 9.36 -10.06
N THR A 332 0.98 10.03 -9.94
CA THR A 332 -0.13 9.59 -9.08
C THR A 332 -0.65 8.22 -9.52
N ASP A 333 -0.83 8.00 -10.82
CA ASP A 333 -1.25 6.69 -11.37
C ASP A 333 -0.22 5.59 -11.10
N LEU A 334 1.07 5.90 -11.22
CA LEU A 334 2.15 4.96 -10.93
C LEU A 334 2.21 4.61 -9.44
N LEU A 335 2.03 5.60 -8.56
CA LEU A 335 1.93 5.41 -7.11
C LEU A 335 0.74 4.52 -6.74
N ALA A 336 -0.42 4.75 -7.35
CA ALA A 336 -1.60 3.91 -7.20
C ALA A 336 -1.33 2.45 -7.63
N ALA A 337 -0.61 2.25 -8.74
CA ALA A 337 -0.28 0.91 -9.23
C ALA A 337 0.64 0.11 -8.28
N VAL A 338 1.63 0.77 -7.67
CA VAL A 338 2.60 0.09 -6.77
C VAL A 338 2.12 -0.02 -5.33
N HIS A 339 1.47 1.02 -4.80
CA HIS A 339 1.05 1.09 -3.40
C HIS A 339 -0.11 2.07 -3.20
N HIS A 340 -1.28 1.68 -3.74
CA HIS A 340 -2.51 2.41 -3.56
C HIS A 340 -2.79 2.70 -2.07
N GLY A 341 -3.17 3.95 -1.78
CA GLY A 341 -3.50 4.39 -0.43
C GLY A 341 -2.30 4.64 0.49
N SER A 342 -1.07 4.45 0.02
CA SER A 342 0.12 4.92 0.75
C SER A 342 0.07 6.44 0.98
N MET A 343 0.78 6.93 2.00
CA MET A 343 0.87 8.38 2.23
C MET A 343 1.52 9.13 1.05
N TYR A 344 2.35 8.46 0.23
CA TYR A 344 2.82 9.00 -1.04
C TYR A 344 1.67 9.17 -2.03
N HIS A 345 0.87 8.13 -2.24
CA HIS A 345 -0.30 8.20 -3.12
C HIS A 345 -1.27 9.32 -2.69
N VAL A 346 -1.61 9.39 -1.39
CA VAL A 346 -2.48 10.45 -0.85
C VAL A 346 -1.89 11.84 -1.12
N HIS A 347 -0.62 12.04 -0.79
CA HIS A 347 0.04 13.34 -0.96
C HIS A 347 0.07 13.78 -2.43
N TRP A 348 0.44 12.88 -3.34
CA TRP A 348 0.50 13.17 -4.76
C TRP A 348 -0.89 13.39 -5.37
N THR A 349 -1.92 12.72 -4.85
CA THR A 349 -3.30 12.99 -5.27
C THR A 349 -3.74 14.41 -4.88
N LEU A 350 -3.43 14.85 -3.65
CA LEU A 350 -3.70 16.22 -3.19
C LEU A 350 -2.95 17.27 -4.02
N GLU A 351 -1.67 17.03 -4.30
CA GLU A 351 -0.84 17.92 -5.10
C GLU A 351 -1.33 17.99 -6.55
N THR A 352 -1.70 16.86 -7.16
CA THR A 352 -2.23 16.81 -8.53
C THR A 352 -3.52 17.63 -8.64
N ALA A 353 -4.44 17.50 -7.68
CA ALA A 353 -5.67 18.30 -7.63
C ALA A 353 -5.38 19.80 -7.47
N LEU A 354 -4.37 20.18 -6.69
CA LEU A 354 -3.93 21.57 -6.59
C LEU A 354 -3.39 22.09 -7.93
N GLN A 355 -2.55 21.31 -8.61
CA GLN A 355 -2.01 21.68 -9.91
C GLN A 355 -3.11 21.85 -10.96
N ALA A 356 -4.10 20.97 -10.98
CA ALA A 356 -5.27 21.09 -11.85
C ALA A 356 -6.06 22.37 -11.58
N HIS A 357 -6.27 22.71 -10.31
CA HIS A 357 -6.94 23.94 -9.92
C HIS A 357 -6.17 25.20 -10.34
N LEU A 358 -4.85 25.26 -10.07
CA LEU A 358 -4.00 26.41 -10.44
C LEU A 358 -3.90 26.63 -11.96
N GLN A 359 -4.16 25.58 -12.73
CA GLN A 359 -4.19 25.60 -14.20
C GLN A 359 -5.56 25.92 -14.79
N GLY A 360 -6.63 25.91 -13.99
CA GLY A 360 -7.99 26.04 -14.50
C GLY A 360 -8.40 24.85 -15.38
N ASP A 361 -7.87 23.66 -15.08
CA ASP A 361 -8.20 22.44 -15.82
C ASP A 361 -9.70 22.10 -15.70
N ALA A 362 -10.31 21.65 -16.80
CA ALA A 362 -11.74 21.33 -16.82
C ALA A 362 -12.11 20.19 -15.84
N ASN A 363 -11.18 19.28 -15.57
CA ASN A 363 -11.35 18.15 -14.66
C ASN A 363 -10.98 18.48 -13.20
N ALA A 364 -10.50 19.70 -12.91
CA ALA A 364 -10.10 20.09 -11.55
C ALA A 364 -11.16 19.80 -10.46
N PRO A 365 -12.48 19.99 -10.68
CA PRO A 365 -13.51 19.62 -9.71
C PRO A 365 -13.57 18.10 -9.41
N GLN A 366 -13.39 17.26 -10.44
CA GLN A 366 -13.36 15.81 -10.30
C GLN A 366 -12.10 15.39 -9.53
N MET A 367 -10.92 15.87 -9.94
CA MET A 367 -9.65 15.53 -9.28
C MET A 367 -9.62 15.99 -7.82
N ARG A 368 -10.25 17.13 -7.50
CA ARG A 368 -10.45 17.58 -6.11
C ARG A 368 -11.31 16.59 -5.31
N THR A 369 -12.37 16.06 -5.92
CA THR A 369 -13.26 15.08 -5.30
C THR A 369 -12.52 13.77 -5.03
N GLU A 370 -11.76 13.29 -6.00
CA GLU A 370 -10.92 12.09 -5.88
C GLU A 370 -9.83 12.26 -4.82
N ALA A 371 -9.18 13.42 -4.76
CA ALA A 371 -8.20 13.74 -3.74
C ALA A 371 -8.80 13.75 -2.33
N TRP A 372 -10.00 14.32 -2.17
CA TRP A 372 -10.74 14.25 -0.92
C TRP A 372 -11.07 12.82 -0.53
N GLN A 373 -11.59 12.02 -1.46
CA GLN A 373 -11.93 10.63 -1.21
C GLN A 373 -10.68 9.83 -0.80
N CYS A 374 -9.57 10.00 -1.51
CA CYS A 374 -8.30 9.35 -1.23
C CYS A 374 -7.79 9.72 0.18
N CYS A 375 -7.81 11.01 0.52
CA CYS A 375 -7.38 11.52 1.82
C CYS A 375 -8.25 10.98 2.98
N LEU A 376 -9.57 11.03 2.84
CA LEU A 376 -10.50 10.54 3.86
C LEU A 376 -10.44 9.01 4.04
N THR A 377 -10.15 8.29 2.96
CA THR A 377 -10.07 6.83 2.98
C THR A 377 -8.79 6.35 3.64
N PHE A 378 -7.64 6.98 3.34
CA PHE A 378 -6.34 6.44 3.70
C PHE A 378 -5.56 7.25 4.74
N ALA A 379 -5.72 8.57 4.81
CA ALA A 379 -5.04 9.38 5.80
C ALA A 379 -5.82 9.46 7.11
N ALA A 380 -7.07 9.92 7.08
CA ALA A 380 -7.91 9.97 8.26
C ALA A 380 -9.40 10.05 7.89
N PRO A 381 -10.30 9.32 8.57
CA PRO A 381 -11.74 9.49 8.37
C PRO A 381 -12.25 10.84 8.92
N ASP A 382 -11.41 11.56 9.66
CA ASP A 382 -11.70 12.87 10.22
C ASP A 382 -11.43 13.97 9.18
N ARG A 383 -12.47 14.75 8.88
CA ARG A 383 -12.43 15.84 7.92
C ARG A 383 -11.46 16.94 8.33
N GLN A 384 -11.35 17.30 9.61
CA GLN A 384 -10.45 18.36 10.07
C GLN A 384 -8.99 17.97 9.85
N VAL A 385 -8.65 16.69 10.05
CA VAL A 385 -7.31 16.17 9.75
C VAL A 385 -7.01 16.26 8.25
N CYS A 386 -7.97 15.91 7.40
CA CYS A 386 -7.82 15.99 5.96
C CYS A 386 -7.78 17.44 5.43
N GLU A 387 -8.53 18.37 6.05
CA GLU A 387 -8.45 19.81 5.79
C GLU A 387 -7.07 20.37 6.15
N ALA A 388 -6.52 19.98 7.31
CA ALA A 388 -5.17 20.36 7.70
C ALA A 388 -4.11 19.84 6.71
N LEU A 389 -4.28 18.61 6.22
CA LEU A 389 -3.44 18.02 5.17
C LEU A 389 -3.49 18.82 3.88
N ALA A 390 -4.69 19.06 3.36
CA ALA A 390 -4.91 19.80 2.12
C ALA A 390 -4.39 21.24 2.23
N ALA A 391 -4.67 21.93 3.34
CA ALA A 391 -4.17 23.28 3.60
C ALA A 391 -2.64 23.33 3.62
N LYS A 392 -1.98 22.34 4.25
CA LYS A 392 -0.50 22.25 4.26
C LYS A 392 0.07 21.89 2.90
N ALA A 393 -0.67 21.15 2.07
CA ALA A 393 -0.35 20.94 0.66
C ALA A 393 -0.52 22.22 -0.19
N GLY A 394 -0.96 23.34 0.39
CA GLY A 394 -1.10 24.63 -0.28
C GLY A 394 -2.46 24.85 -0.93
N TRP A 395 -3.48 24.05 -0.58
CA TRP A 395 -4.82 24.26 -1.10
C TRP A 395 -5.38 25.61 -0.66
N PRO A 396 -5.88 26.42 -1.60
CA PRO A 396 -6.52 27.68 -1.25
C PRO A 396 -7.90 27.41 -0.61
N LYS A 397 -8.43 28.40 0.11
CA LYS A 397 -9.62 28.25 0.95
C LYS A 397 -10.84 27.77 0.15
N GLU A 398 -10.99 28.23 -1.08
CA GLU A 398 -12.05 27.82 -2.01
C GLU A 398 -12.01 26.32 -2.38
N MET A 399 -10.83 25.68 -2.36
CA MET A 399 -10.73 24.23 -2.55
C MET A 399 -11.10 23.47 -1.27
N LEU A 400 -10.83 24.04 -0.10
CA LEU A 400 -11.15 23.45 1.21
C LEU A 400 -12.66 23.51 1.50
N ASP A 401 -13.29 24.65 1.23
CA ASP A 401 -14.71 24.88 1.54
C ASP A 401 -15.66 24.06 0.65
N ALA A 402 -15.20 23.69 -0.56
CA ALA A 402 -15.99 23.03 -1.59
C ALA A 402 -15.91 21.48 -1.55
N VAL A 403 -15.93 20.89 -0.34
CA VAL A 403 -16.06 19.43 -0.17
C VAL A 403 -17.41 18.99 -0.73
N PRO A 404 -17.46 18.14 -1.77
CA PRO A 404 -18.71 17.66 -2.33
C PRO A 404 -19.51 16.89 -1.27
N SER A 405 -20.83 17.09 -1.24
CA SER A 405 -21.76 16.30 -0.42
C SER A 405 -21.77 14.80 -0.74
N SER A 406 -21.18 14.41 -1.88
CA SER A 406 -20.96 13.01 -2.29
C SER A 406 -19.73 12.37 -1.66
N VAL A 407 -18.84 13.14 -1.02
CA VAL A 407 -17.68 12.58 -0.31
C VAL A 407 -18.13 12.12 1.07
N THR A 408 -18.56 10.87 1.14
CA THR A 408 -18.76 10.20 2.42
C THR A 408 -17.40 9.67 2.86
N ALA A 409 -16.89 10.13 4.01
CA ALA A 409 -15.99 9.29 4.81
C ALA A 409 -16.65 7.91 4.86
N ILE A 410 -15.92 6.83 4.55
CA ILE A 410 -16.50 5.47 4.55
C ILE A 410 -17.18 5.30 5.91
N GLN A 411 -18.50 5.46 5.91
CA GLN A 411 -19.27 5.26 7.11
C GLN A 411 -19.19 3.75 7.31
N LYS A 412 -19.16 3.33 8.58
CA LYS A 412 -19.56 1.97 8.94
C LYS A 412 -20.85 1.50 8.24
N ALA A 413 -21.63 2.37 7.60
CA ALA A 413 -22.84 2.04 6.86
C ALA A 413 -22.64 1.38 5.48
N ASP A 414 -21.42 1.27 4.92
CA ASP A 414 -21.16 0.32 3.81
C ASP A 414 -20.96 -1.13 4.33
N LEU A 415 -21.18 -1.35 5.64
CA LEU A 415 -21.34 -2.66 6.28
C LEU A 415 -22.67 -3.30 5.91
N ASP A 416 -22.84 -3.59 4.63
CA ASP A 416 -23.56 -4.80 4.26
C ASP A 416 -22.89 -5.44 3.04
N SER A 417 -21.68 -5.96 3.26
CA SER A 417 -21.00 -6.87 2.31
C SER A 417 -21.78 -8.18 2.08
N SER A 418 -22.93 -8.33 2.72
CA SER A 418 -23.93 -9.36 2.49
C SER A 418 -24.87 -9.01 1.32
N THR A 419 -24.90 -7.76 0.83
CA THR A 419 -25.88 -7.26 -0.17
C THR A 419 -25.32 -7.07 -1.60
N ARG A 420 -24.15 -7.63 -1.91
CA ARG A 420 -23.60 -7.65 -3.28
C ARG A 420 -23.23 -9.06 -3.70
N TRP A 421 -23.40 -9.36 -4.99
CA TRP A 421 -22.92 -10.61 -5.56
C TRP A 421 -21.41 -10.72 -5.39
N LYS A 422 -20.93 -11.90 -5.02
CA LYS A 422 -19.50 -12.23 -4.99
C LYS A 422 -19.28 -13.47 -5.84
N TYR A 423 -18.19 -13.50 -6.61
CA TYR A 423 -17.88 -14.66 -7.43
C TYR A 423 -16.38 -14.93 -7.52
N CYS A 424 -16.03 -16.15 -7.92
CA CYS A 424 -14.66 -16.55 -8.23
C CYS A 424 -14.69 -17.44 -9.48
N VAL A 425 -13.74 -17.21 -10.39
CA VAL A 425 -13.57 -17.99 -11.61
C VAL A 425 -12.24 -18.72 -11.56
N GLU A 426 -12.28 -20.04 -11.60
CA GLU A 426 -11.11 -20.91 -11.62
C GLU A 426 -11.00 -21.53 -13.01
N ASN A 427 -9.88 -21.31 -13.70
CA ASN A 427 -9.62 -21.87 -15.02
C ASN A 427 -8.79 -23.15 -14.90
N GLU A 428 -9.38 -24.29 -15.26
CA GLU A 428 -8.71 -25.59 -15.34
C GLU A 428 -8.54 -26.02 -16.80
N LYS A 429 -7.69 -27.02 -17.06
CA LYS A 429 -7.30 -27.42 -18.43
C LYS A 429 -8.47 -27.79 -19.37
N THR A 430 -9.59 -28.22 -18.81
CA THR A 430 -10.75 -28.75 -19.58
C THR A 430 -12.08 -28.12 -19.18
N PHE A 431 -12.10 -27.25 -18.17
CA PHE A 431 -13.30 -26.59 -17.68
C PHE A 431 -12.97 -25.31 -16.94
N VAL A 432 -13.91 -24.38 -16.94
CA VAL A 432 -13.94 -23.19 -16.08
C VAL A 432 -14.95 -23.44 -14.96
N THR A 433 -14.50 -23.29 -13.71
CA THR A 433 -15.38 -23.36 -12.55
C THR A 433 -15.75 -21.95 -12.11
N VAL A 434 -17.05 -21.64 -12.07
CA VAL A 434 -17.56 -20.36 -11.57
C VAL A 434 -18.30 -20.59 -10.26
N ASN A 435 -17.78 -20.01 -9.17
CA ASN A 435 -18.42 -20.00 -7.86
C ASN A 435 -19.13 -18.67 -7.66
N ILE A 436 -20.44 -18.66 -7.39
CA ILE A 436 -21.24 -17.44 -7.20
C ILE A 436 -21.87 -17.51 -5.81
N MET A 437 -21.43 -16.66 -4.88
CA MET A 437 -21.95 -16.61 -3.52
C MET A 437 -23.22 -15.76 -3.49
N LEU A 438 -24.26 -16.29 -2.85
CA LEU A 438 -25.54 -15.63 -2.69
C LEU A 438 -25.44 -14.55 -1.61
N PRO A 439 -25.86 -13.32 -1.92
CA PRO A 439 -26.15 -12.30 -0.93
C PRO A 439 -27.08 -12.81 0.19
N GLU A 440 -26.98 -12.21 1.39
CA GLU A 440 -27.95 -12.47 2.45
C GLU A 440 -29.34 -11.94 2.05
N GLY A 441 -30.37 -12.69 2.43
CA GLY A 441 -31.76 -12.39 2.07
C GLY A 441 -32.20 -12.86 0.67
N ILE A 442 -31.29 -13.27 -0.21
CA ILE A 442 -31.66 -13.93 -1.48
C ILE A 442 -31.81 -15.43 -1.25
N GLU A 443 -32.97 -15.96 -1.65
CA GLU A 443 -33.20 -17.40 -1.70
C GLU A 443 -32.66 -18.00 -3.02
N PRO A 444 -32.08 -19.22 -3.02
CA PRO A 444 -31.56 -19.85 -4.23
C PRO A 444 -32.57 -19.98 -5.37
N THR A 445 -33.86 -20.02 -5.07
CA THR A 445 -34.95 -20.10 -6.05
C THR A 445 -35.17 -18.80 -6.83
N ASP A 446 -34.67 -17.68 -6.31
CA ASP A 446 -34.94 -16.35 -6.86
C ASP A 446 -33.81 -15.88 -7.80
N VAL A 447 -32.77 -16.71 -7.95
CA VAL A 447 -31.60 -16.44 -8.77
C VAL A 447 -31.75 -17.07 -10.15
N ASN A 448 -31.69 -16.24 -11.18
CA ASN A 448 -31.60 -16.68 -12.56
C ASN A 448 -30.14 -16.59 -13.05
N ILE A 449 -29.64 -17.65 -13.68
CA ILE A 449 -28.28 -17.70 -14.22
C ILE A 449 -28.35 -18.04 -15.71
N ASP A 450 -27.87 -17.12 -16.55
CA ASP A 450 -27.79 -17.27 -18.00
C ASP A 450 -26.32 -17.44 -18.45
N LEU A 451 -26.12 -18.30 -19.44
CA LEU A 451 -24.80 -18.73 -19.91
C LEU A 451 -24.60 -18.37 -21.37
N ALA A 452 -23.58 -17.55 -21.62
CA ALA A 452 -23.08 -17.24 -22.96
C ALA A 452 -21.66 -17.82 -23.14
N PRO A 453 -21.16 -17.97 -24.39
CA PRO A 453 -19.84 -18.53 -24.63
C PRO A 453 -18.70 -17.83 -23.87
N GLU A 454 -18.81 -16.52 -23.63
CA GLU A 454 -17.76 -15.74 -22.98
C GLU A 454 -18.20 -15.16 -21.63
N LYS A 455 -19.44 -15.39 -21.19
CA LYS A 455 -20.02 -14.69 -20.02
C LYS A 455 -20.99 -15.55 -19.23
N VAL A 456 -21.08 -15.26 -17.93
CA VAL A 456 -22.15 -15.73 -17.05
C VAL A 456 -22.90 -14.52 -16.50
N CYS A 457 -24.21 -14.48 -16.73
CA CYS A 457 -25.08 -13.40 -16.25
C CYS A 457 -25.96 -13.92 -15.12
N VAL A 458 -26.05 -13.18 -14.02
CA VAL A 458 -26.84 -13.56 -12.83
C VAL A 458 -27.77 -12.42 -12.47
N ALA A 459 -29.05 -12.73 -12.34
CA ALA A 459 -30.10 -11.77 -12.00
C ALA A 459 -30.93 -12.27 -10.83
N SER A 460 -31.39 -11.35 -9.98
CA SER A 460 -32.36 -11.59 -8.90
C SER A 460 -33.18 -10.33 -8.68
N ALA A 461 -34.48 -10.47 -8.39
CA ALA A 461 -35.35 -9.32 -8.16
C ALA A 461 -34.82 -8.44 -7.02
N GLY A 462 -34.73 -7.13 -7.25
CA GLY A 462 -34.26 -6.16 -6.25
C GLY A 462 -32.74 -6.10 -6.05
N TYR A 463 -31.95 -6.82 -6.86
CA TYR A 463 -30.48 -6.79 -6.83
C TYR A 463 -29.91 -6.36 -8.20
N PRO A 464 -28.75 -5.66 -8.23
CA PRO A 464 -28.08 -5.35 -9.50
C PRO A 464 -27.65 -6.62 -10.22
N ASP A 465 -27.79 -6.68 -11.55
CA ASP A 465 -27.33 -7.83 -12.33
C ASP A 465 -25.81 -7.98 -12.23
N LEU A 466 -25.34 -9.22 -12.10
CA LEU A 466 -23.92 -9.56 -12.14
C LEU A 466 -23.58 -10.15 -13.51
N VAL A 467 -22.58 -9.59 -14.18
CA VAL A 467 -21.98 -10.14 -15.39
C VAL A 467 -20.55 -10.56 -15.09
N ILE A 468 -20.23 -11.83 -15.34
CA ILE A 468 -18.91 -12.43 -15.14
C ILE A 468 -18.33 -12.75 -16.50
N ASP A 469 -17.23 -12.10 -16.88
CA ASP A 469 -16.49 -12.46 -18.09
C ASP A 469 -15.64 -13.73 -17.82
N LEU A 470 -15.67 -14.67 -18.77
CA LEU A 470 -14.95 -15.94 -18.67
C LEU A 470 -13.54 -15.81 -19.28
N PRO A 471 -12.51 -16.44 -18.66
CA PRO A 471 -11.13 -16.32 -19.11
C PRO A 471 -10.87 -16.99 -20.47
N VAL A 472 -11.75 -17.91 -20.87
CA VAL A 472 -11.73 -18.61 -22.16
C VAL A 472 -13.18 -18.90 -22.58
N PRO A 473 -13.47 -18.98 -23.90
CA PRO A 473 -14.80 -19.36 -24.36
C PRO A 473 -15.20 -20.77 -23.91
N VAL A 474 -16.46 -20.94 -23.48
CA VAL A 474 -17.01 -22.22 -23.01
C VAL A 474 -18.13 -22.72 -23.91
N ARG A 475 -18.34 -24.03 -23.93
CA ARG A 475 -19.49 -24.66 -24.60
C ARG A 475 -20.72 -24.56 -23.71
N ALA A 476 -21.43 -23.43 -23.80
CA ALA A 476 -22.61 -23.16 -22.96
C ALA A 476 -23.69 -24.28 -23.05
N THR A 477 -23.81 -24.94 -24.21
CA THR A 477 -24.75 -26.06 -24.41
C THR A 477 -24.36 -27.34 -23.67
N ASP A 478 -23.08 -27.52 -23.37
CA ASP A 478 -22.53 -28.71 -22.72
C ASP A 478 -22.31 -28.48 -21.22
N ALA A 479 -22.64 -27.27 -20.73
CA ALA A 479 -22.47 -26.89 -19.33
C ALA A 479 -23.38 -27.72 -18.42
N MET A 480 -22.83 -28.18 -17.29
CA MET A 480 -23.67 -28.80 -16.26
C MET A 480 -24.57 -27.75 -15.61
N PRO A 481 -25.80 -28.12 -15.19
CA PRO A 481 -26.65 -27.21 -14.43
C PRO A 481 -25.94 -26.68 -13.18
N ALA A 482 -26.14 -25.40 -12.88
CA ALA A 482 -25.59 -24.76 -11.70
C ALA A 482 -26.02 -25.52 -10.42
N LYS A 483 -25.05 -25.93 -9.60
CA LYS A 483 -25.31 -26.67 -8.36
C LYS A 483 -25.25 -25.73 -7.17
N TYR A 484 -26.34 -25.61 -6.42
CA TYR A 484 -26.34 -24.87 -5.16
C TYR A 484 -25.73 -25.69 -4.01
N LYS A 485 -24.72 -25.13 -3.34
CA LYS A 485 -24.11 -25.67 -2.13
C LYS A 485 -24.57 -24.85 -0.92
N ARG A 486 -25.31 -25.51 -0.01
CA ARG A 486 -25.75 -24.92 1.27
C ARG A 486 -24.59 -24.46 2.13
N SER A 487 -23.50 -25.25 2.17
CA SER A 487 -22.24 -24.84 2.79
C SER A 487 -21.62 -23.70 1.97
N GLY A 488 -21.61 -22.50 2.56
CA GLY A 488 -21.10 -21.28 1.92
C GLY A 488 -22.09 -20.56 0.99
N ARG A 489 -23.39 -20.91 1.02
CA ARG A 489 -24.49 -20.28 0.23
C ARG A 489 -24.06 -19.92 -1.20
N LYS A 490 -23.62 -20.88 -2.01
CA LYS A 490 -23.08 -20.58 -3.35
C LYS A 490 -23.57 -21.49 -4.46
N PHE A 491 -23.74 -20.94 -5.65
CA PHE A 491 -23.83 -21.72 -6.89
C PHE A 491 -22.44 -22.07 -7.39
N VAL A 492 -22.29 -23.29 -7.91
CA VAL A 492 -21.08 -23.76 -8.57
C VAL A 492 -21.45 -24.21 -9.97
N LEU A 493 -20.82 -23.59 -10.97
CA LEU A 493 -20.94 -23.93 -12.37
C LEU A 493 -19.63 -24.57 -12.83
N GLN A 494 -19.73 -25.66 -13.58
CA GLN A 494 -18.60 -26.28 -14.27
C GLN A 494 -18.88 -26.19 -15.77
N LEU A 495 -18.11 -25.34 -16.45
CA LEU A 495 -18.32 -24.94 -17.83
C LEU A 495 -17.20 -25.54 -18.70
N PRO A 496 -17.49 -26.51 -19.58
CA PRO A 496 -16.47 -27.10 -20.45
C PRO A 496 -15.85 -26.04 -21.37
N THR A 497 -14.52 -26.00 -21.43
CA THR A 497 -13.80 -25.10 -22.35
C THR A 497 -14.04 -25.52 -23.81
N SER A 498 -14.07 -24.54 -24.72
CA SER A 498 -14.37 -24.76 -26.14
C SER A 498 -13.33 -25.57 -26.90
#